data_AF-A0A847YMR9-F1
#
_entry.id   AF-A0A847YMR9-F1
#
_cell.length_a   1.000
_cell.length_b   1.000
_cell.length_c   1.000
_cell.angle_alpha   90.00
_cell.angle_beta   90.00
_cell.angle_gamma   90.00
#
_symmetry.space_group_name_H-M   'P 1'
#
loop_
_entity.id
_entity.type
_entity.pdbx_description
1 polymer ?
#
loop_
_entity_poly.entity_id
_entity_poly.type
_entity_poly.pdbx_seq_one_letter_code
_entity_poly.pdbx_strand_id
1 'polypeptide(L)'
;MTNVQRAAALILVGSCLLLGETTAFAAPSTSGATGLIRIPTADSLRPGHFSAGYFYWQDHSTAVAAAGLPAGLEVSAAAPWYKGATGNWTVNAKVALTQEGLLLPAIAIGAEDIGEQNQRSYYAAVSKALPFGFRIHVGAGTGRFKGMFGAVEKVLNPTSLRKKRPGGFPVTSLIVEMDGQKMNYGARMSLMHGVRLDAGWLGREQRVYLGLTYTN
;
A
#
# COMPACT_ATOMS: atom_id res chain seq x y z
N MET A 1 -21.93 16.28 -9.91
CA MET A 1 -21.28 15.30 -10.82
C MET A 1 -22.32 14.24 -11.21
N THR A 2 -22.38 13.87 -12.50
CA THR A 2 -23.40 12.98 -13.08
C THR A 2 -23.17 11.51 -12.73
N ASN A 3 -24.26 10.73 -12.61
CA ASN A 3 -24.29 9.32 -12.18
C ASN A 3 -23.37 8.37 -12.98
N VAL A 4 -22.90 8.79 -14.15
CA VAL A 4 -22.02 8.04 -15.05
C VAL A 4 -20.60 7.89 -14.46
N GLN A 5 -20.10 8.89 -13.73
CA GLN A 5 -18.76 8.82 -13.13
C GLN A 5 -18.70 7.89 -11.90
N ARG A 6 -19.84 7.72 -11.21
CA ARG A 6 -19.99 6.77 -10.09
C ARG A 6 -20.08 5.32 -10.60
N ALA A 7 -20.74 5.13 -11.75
CA ALA A 7 -20.86 3.82 -12.39
C ALA A 7 -19.53 3.30 -12.96
N ALA A 8 -18.69 4.19 -13.51
CA ALA A 8 -17.38 3.80 -14.04
C ALA A 8 -16.43 3.25 -12.95
N ALA A 9 -16.49 3.80 -11.74
CA ALA A 9 -15.71 3.31 -10.60
C ALA A 9 -16.18 1.93 -10.10
N LEU A 10 -17.45 1.60 -10.27
CA LEU A 10 -18.06 0.32 -9.86
C LEU A 10 -17.83 -0.80 -10.90
N ILE A 11 -17.77 -0.47 -12.18
CA ILE A 11 -17.62 -1.46 -13.26
C ILE A 11 -16.17 -1.97 -13.37
N LEU A 12 -15.17 -1.17 -12.98
CA LEU A 12 -13.76 -1.60 -12.99
C LEU A 12 -13.44 -2.69 -11.94
N VAL A 13 -14.28 -2.83 -10.92
CA VAL A 13 -14.10 -3.78 -9.80
C VAL A 13 -14.62 -5.19 -10.14
N GLY A 14 -15.51 -5.32 -11.14
CA GLY A 14 -16.26 -6.56 -11.39
C GLY A 14 -15.56 -7.65 -12.20
N SER A 15 -14.52 -7.34 -12.98
CA SER A 15 -14.09 -8.22 -14.08
C SER A 15 -12.74 -8.94 -13.90
N CYS A 16 -12.09 -8.87 -12.74
CA CYS A 16 -10.70 -9.38 -12.55
C CYS A 16 -10.57 -10.53 -11.55
N LEU A 17 -11.55 -11.43 -11.50
CA LEU A 17 -11.66 -12.48 -10.47
C LEU A 17 -10.88 -13.79 -10.72
N LEU A 18 -9.94 -13.83 -11.65
CA LEU A 18 -9.19 -15.06 -11.93
C LEU A 18 -7.74 -14.71 -12.25
N LEU A 19 -6.81 -15.02 -11.34
CA LEU A 19 -5.44 -15.57 -11.58
C LEU A 19 -4.60 -15.63 -10.28
N GLY A 20 -3.97 -16.79 -10.04
CA GLY A 20 -2.68 -17.04 -9.33
C GLY A 20 -2.32 -16.31 -8.01
N GLU A 21 -2.34 -17.06 -6.91
CA GLU A 21 -2.04 -16.60 -5.54
C GLU A 21 -0.56 -16.24 -5.26
N THR A 22 -0.32 -15.00 -4.83
CA THR A 22 0.68 -14.70 -3.80
C THR A 22 0.03 -13.76 -2.78
N THR A 23 0.28 -13.94 -1.49
CA THR A 23 -0.09 -12.95 -0.47
C THR A 23 0.61 -11.64 -0.86
N ALA A 24 -0.12 -10.73 -1.50
CA ALA A 24 0.46 -9.53 -2.07
C ALA A 24 0.91 -8.60 -0.93
N PHE A 25 2.18 -8.70 -0.55
CA PHE A 25 2.88 -7.67 0.23
C PHE A 25 2.92 -6.32 -0.53
N ALA A 26 2.61 -6.34 -1.82
CA ALA A 26 2.43 -5.19 -2.71
C ALA A 26 1.07 -4.47 -2.55
N ALA A 27 0.60 -4.33 -1.31
CA ALA A 27 -0.59 -3.54 -0.99
C ALA A 27 -0.35 -2.04 -1.23
N PRO A 28 -1.31 -1.26 -1.75
CA PRO A 28 -1.11 0.18 -1.89
C PRO A 28 -1.10 0.89 -0.53
N SER A 29 -0.28 1.92 -0.42
CA SER A 29 -0.32 2.88 0.69
C SER A 29 -1.26 4.05 0.37
N THR A 30 -1.47 4.98 1.32
CA THR A 30 -2.28 6.18 1.06
C THR A 30 -1.68 7.13 0.02
N SER A 31 -0.38 6.99 -0.32
CA SER A 31 0.26 7.75 -1.41
C SER A 31 0.20 7.02 -2.77
N GLY A 32 -0.30 5.78 -2.78
CA GLY A 32 -0.61 4.99 -3.96
C GLY A 32 0.46 4.02 -4.41
N ALA A 33 1.74 4.31 -4.16
CA ALA A 33 2.80 3.30 -4.33
C ALA A 33 2.58 2.15 -3.32
N THR A 34 3.05 0.95 -3.65
CA THR A 34 2.90 -0.16 -2.70
C THR A 34 3.74 0.06 -1.45
N GLY A 35 3.12 -0.26 -0.33
CA GLY A 35 3.62 0.03 1.00
C GLY A 35 2.64 -0.33 2.10
N LEU A 36 2.79 0.35 3.22
CA LEU A 36 1.99 0.08 4.41
C LEU A 36 0.89 1.12 4.54
N ILE A 37 1.00 2.03 5.51
CA ILE A 37 0.01 3.08 5.73
C ILE A 37 0.39 4.29 4.89
N ARG A 38 1.53 4.94 5.19
CA ARG A 38 2.02 6.13 4.49
C ARG A 38 3.41 5.95 3.89
N ILE A 39 4.16 4.93 4.29
CA ILE A 39 5.51 4.71 3.74
C ILE A 39 5.46 3.75 2.55
N PRO A 40 6.29 4.00 1.52
CA PRO A 40 6.56 2.98 0.51
C PRO A 40 7.39 1.85 1.12
N THR A 41 7.33 0.69 0.49
CA THR A 41 8.17 -0.47 0.84
C THR A 41 8.97 -0.91 -0.38
N ALA A 42 9.84 -1.90 -0.21
CA ALA A 42 10.55 -2.50 -1.33
C ALA A 42 9.72 -3.53 -2.11
N ASP A 43 8.53 -3.86 -1.61
CA ASP A 43 7.58 -4.68 -2.34
C ASP A 43 7.12 -3.92 -3.60
N SER A 44 6.82 -4.65 -4.67
CA SER A 44 6.37 -4.06 -5.95
C SER A 44 5.35 -4.96 -6.63
N LEU A 45 4.49 -4.34 -7.42
CA LEU A 45 3.60 -5.08 -8.32
C LEU A 45 4.40 -5.80 -9.41
N ARG A 46 4.03 -7.05 -9.68
CA ARG A 46 4.59 -7.81 -10.80
C ARG A 46 4.09 -7.22 -12.14
N PRO A 47 4.82 -7.44 -13.25
CA PRO A 47 4.35 -7.05 -14.57
C PRO A 47 2.94 -7.58 -14.85
N GLY A 48 2.01 -6.69 -15.22
CA GLY A 48 0.61 -7.05 -15.50
C GLY A 48 -0.30 -7.11 -14.27
N HIS A 49 0.25 -6.94 -13.06
CA HIS A 49 -0.54 -6.78 -11.83
C HIS A 49 -0.83 -5.31 -11.57
N PHE A 50 -1.97 -5.03 -10.98
CA PHE A 50 -2.40 -3.70 -10.58
C PHE A 50 -2.92 -3.71 -9.14
N SER A 51 -3.00 -2.52 -8.56
CA SER A 51 -3.72 -2.32 -7.32
C SER A 51 -4.57 -1.07 -7.39
N ALA A 52 -5.62 -1.08 -6.60
CA ALA A 52 -6.47 0.08 -6.38
C ALA A 52 -6.82 0.17 -4.89
N GLY A 53 -7.10 1.38 -4.43
CA GLY A 53 -7.46 1.59 -3.04
C GLY A 53 -8.29 2.84 -2.85
N TYR A 54 -9.12 2.83 -1.82
CA TYR A 54 -9.79 4.01 -1.32
C TYR A 54 -9.56 4.08 0.18
N PHE A 55 -9.05 5.21 0.66
CA PHE A 55 -8.82 5.47 2.07
C PHE A 55 -9.59 6.72 2.50
N TYR A 56 -10.10 6.69 3.72
CA TYR A 56 -10.95 7.73 4.29
C TYR A 56 -10.55 8.02 5.73
N TRP A 57 -10.38 9.30 6.06
CA TRP A 57 -10.17 9.78 7.44
C TRP A 57 -10.87 11.14 7.65
N GLN A 58 -12.07 11.07 8.22
CA GLN A 58 -12.96 12.22 8.47
C GLN A 58 -13.24 13.01 7.18
N ASP A 59 -12.77 14.26 7.07
CA ASP A 59 -13.04 15.12 5.91
C ASP A 59 -12.13 14.84 4.70
N HIS A 60 -11.18 13.92 4.83
CA HIS A 60 -10.22 13.58 3.79
C HIS A 60 -10.49 12.18 3.26
N SER A 61 -10.29 12.02 1.96
CA SER A 61 -10.17 10.70 1.34
C SER A 61 -9.13 10.72 0.25
N THR A 62 -8.64 9.56 -0.14
CA THR A 62 -7.75 9.42 -1.30
C THR A 62 -8.08 8.13 -2.03
N ALA A 63 -8.20 8.20 -3.34
CA ALA A 63 -8.19 7.03 -4.19
C ALA A 63 -6.80 6.86 -4.75
N VAL A 64 -6.37 5.62 -4.87
CA VAL A 64 -5.07 5.27 -5.39
C VAL A 64 -5.19 4.17 -6.41
N ALA A 65 -4.28 4.17 -7.37
CA ALA A 65 -4.11 3.09 -8.32
C ALA A 65 -2.63 2.91 -8.64
N ALA A 66 -2.21 1.68 -8.87
CA ALA A 66 -0.85 1.36 -9.28
C ALA A 66 -0.85 0.21 -10.30
N ALA A 67 0.14 0.20 -11.17
CA ALA A 67 0.37 -0.86 -12.14
C ALA A 67 1.85 -1.27 -12.14
N GLY A 68 2.08 -2.59 -12.12
CA GLY A 68 3.38 -3.21 -12.30
C GLY A 68 3.69 -3.39 -13.79
N LEU A 69 4.89 -2.98 -14.17
CA LEU A 69 5.42 -2.99 -15.53
C LEU A 69 6.69 -3.87 -15.58
N PRO A 70 7.15 -4.26 -16.79
CA PRO A 70 8.41 -4.97 -16.95
C PRO A 70 9.59 -4.27 -16.27
N ALA A 71 10.65 -5.04 -16.01
CA ALA A 71 11.86 -4.58 -15.32
C ALA A 71 11.65 -4.07 -13.87
N GLY A 72 10.59 -4.53 -13.20
CA GLY A 72 10.32 -4.19 -11.80
C GLY A 72 9.84 -2.76 -11.57
N LEU A 73 9.43 -2.08 -12.65
CA LEU A 73 8.87 -0.73 -12.58
C LEU A 73 7.41 -0.80 -12.10
N GLU A 74 7.06 0.09 -11.19
CA GLU A 74 5.70 0.34 -10.73
C GLU A 74 5.39 1.82 -10.94
N VAL A 75 4.26 2.11 -11.57
CA VAL A 75 3.73 3.46 -11.70
C VAL A 75 2.44 3.54 -10.90
N SER A 76 2.25 4.60 -10.14
CA SER A 76 1.04 4.81 -9.34
C SER A 76 0.56 6.25 -9.38
N ALA A 77 -0.70 6.43 -9.01
CA ALA A 77 -1.29 7.74 -8.82
C ALA A 77 -2.12 7.77 -7.53
N ALA A 78 -2.21 8.95 -6.92
CA ALA A 78 -3.10 9.22 -5.79
C ALA A 78 -3.93 10.47 -6.09
N ALA A 79 -5.24 10.38 -5.84
CA ALA A 79 -6.20 11.45 -6.02
C ALA A 79 -6.86 11.77 -4.67
N PRO A 80 -6.33 12.76 -3.93
CA PRO A 80 -6.93 13.15 -2.65
C PRO A 80 -8.17 14.02 -2.86
N TRP A 81 -9.11 13.93 -1.93
CA TRP A 81 -10.26 14.83 -1.81
C TRP A 81 -10.36 15.36 -0.38
N TYR A 82 -10.75 16.62 -0.26
CA TYR A 82 -11.04 17.27 1.01
C TYR A 82 -12.38 17.98 0.95
N LYS A 83 -13.33 17.60 1.83
CA LYS A 83 -14.69 18.19 1.89
C LYS A 83 -15.40 18.29 0.52
N GLY A 84 -15.20 17.29 -0.35
CA GLY A 84 -15.80 17.25 -1.68
C GLY A 84 -15.06 18.05 -2.77
N ALA A 85 -13.99 18.76 -2.43
CA ALA A 85 -13.09 19.38 -3.41
C ALA A 85 -11.94 18.42 -3.75
N THR A 86 -11.63 18.32 -5.05
CA THR A 86 -10.48 17.55 -5.54
C THR A 86 -9.19 18.25 -5.15
N GLY A 87 -8.31 17.55 -4.45
CA GLY A 87 -6.96 17.99 -4.16
C GLY A 87 -6.01 17.69 -5.33
N ASN A 88 -4.76 18.11 -5.18
CA ASN A 88 -3.72 17.86 -6.17
C ASN A 88 -3.41 16.37 -6.28
N TRP A 89 -3.73 15.78 -7.44
CA TRP A 89 -3.36 14.41 -7.75
C TRP A 89 -1.85 14.28 -7.94
N THR A 90 -1.29 13.16 -7.53
CA THR A 90 0.14 12.87 -7.66
C THR A 90 0.35 11.65 -8.54
N VAL A 91 1.48 11.62 -9.24
CA VAL A 91 1.98 10.45 -9.97
C VAL A 91 3.31 10.06 -9.39
N ASN A 92 3.51 8.77 -9.15
CA ASN A 92 4.71 8.22 -8.55
C ASN A 92 5.28 7.11 -9.44
N ALA A 93 6.58 6.86 -9.29
CA ALA A 93 7.26 5.73 -9.90
C ALA A 93 8.17 5.07 -8.87
N LYS A 94 8.30 3.75 -8.96
CA LYS A 94 9.18 2.94 -8.12
C LYS A 94 9.79 1.83 -8.96
N VAL A 95 11.05 1.52 -8.72
CA VAL A 95 11.75 0.42 -9.38
C VAL A 95 12.27 -0.52 -8.30
N ALA A 96 11.86 -1.78 -8.35
CA ALA A 96 12.43 -2.84 -7.55
C ALA A 96 13.79 -3.25 -8.11
N LEU A 97 14.84 -3.03 -7.32
CA LEU A 97 16.22 -3.39 -7.67
C LEU A 97 16.50 -4.86 -7.35
N THR A 98 15.96 -5.35 -6.23
CA THR A 98 16.03 -6.75 -5.85
C THR A 98 14.66 -7.22 -5.34
N GLN A 99 14.33 -8.46 -5.67
CA GLN A 99 13.21 -9.14 -5.03
C GLN A 99 13.69 -9.83 -3.76
N GLU A 100 12.79 -9.93 -2.79
CA GLU A 100 13.09 -10.65 -1.56
C GLU A 100 13.34 -12.14 -1.85
N GLY A 101 14.45 -12.65 -1.31
CA GLY A 101 14.77 -14.08 -1.28
C GLY A 101 14.93 -14.59 0.14
N LEU A 102 15.40 -15.83 0.31
CA LEU A 102 15.64 -16.42 1.63
C LEU A 102 16.67 -15.59 2.43
N LEU A 103 17.80 -15.23 1.81
CA LEU A 103 18.88 -14.45 2.44
C LEU A 103 18.92 -13.00 1.97
N LEU A 104 18.39 -12.71 0.79
CA LEU A 104 18.41 -11.36 0.20
C LEU A 104 17.18 -10.56 0.65
N PRO A 105 17.32 -9.30 1.07
CA PRO A 105 16.20 -8.40 1.24
C PRO A 105 15.69 -7.88 -0.12
N ALA A 106 14.44 -7.46 -0.16
CA ALA A 106 13.95 -6.64 -1.26
C ALA A 106 14.50 -5.22 -1.13
N ILE A 107 14.85 -4.60 -2.25
CA ILE A 107 15.34 -3.22 -2.32
C ILE A 107 14.59 -2.53 -3.45
N ALA A 108 14.09 -1.33 -3.20
CA ALA A 108 13.49 -0.48 -4.22
C ALA A 108 13.93 0.98 -4.06
N ILE A 109 13.90 1.71 -5.17
CA ILE A 109 14.03 3.16 -5.20
C ILE A 109 12.80 3.75 -5.87
N GLY A 110 12.42 4.97 -5.52
CA GLY A 110 11.27 5.60 -6.13
C GLY A 110 11.20 7.11 -5.95
N ALA A 111 10.25 7.69 -6.67
CA ALA A 111 9.88 9.08 -6.61
C ALA A 111 8.37 9.18 -6.43
N GLU A 112 7.93 9.96 -5.46
CA GLU A 112 6.54 10.37 -5.31
C GLU A 112 6.35 11.80 -5.78
N ASP A 113 5.17 12.06 -6.34
CA ASP A 113 4.79 13.36 -6.89
C ASP A 113 5.78 13.89 -7.93
N ILE A 114 6.01 13.10 -8.97
CA ILE A 114 6.89 13.43 -10.10
C ILE A 114 6.43 14.73 -10.76
N GLY A 115 5.11 14.92 -10.87
CA GLY A 115 4.49 16.14 -11.40
C GLY A 115 4.59 17.37 -10.48
N GLU A 116 5.20 17.23 -9.30
CA GLU A 116 5.50 18.32 -8.35
C GLU A 116 4.28 19.17 -8.00
N GLN A 117 3.14 18.51 -7.82
CA GLN A 117 1.89 19.20 -7.50
C GLN A 117 1.80 19.59 -6.03
N ASN A 118 2.57 18.93 -5.16
CA ASN A 118 2.65 19.19 -3.72
C ASN A 118 4.11 19.26 -3.24
N GLN A 119 4.83 18.14 -3.31
CA GLN A 119 6.19 18.00 -2.85
C GLN A 119 6.84 16.74 -3.44
N ARG A 120 7.65 16.92 -4.48
CA ARG A 120 8.44 15.82 -5.05
C ARG A 120 9.37 15.22 -3.99
N SER A 121 9.30 13.90 -3.83
CA SER A 121 10.04 13.17 -2.79
C SER A 121 10.69 11.94 -3.40
N TYR A 122 11.99 11.77 -3.18
CA TYR A 122 12.72 10.57 -3.61
C TYR A 122 12.97 9.67 -2.41
N TYR A 123 13.04 8.35 -2.62
CA TYR A 123 13.33 7.41 -1.56
C TYR A 123 14.05 6.16 -2.04
N ALA A 124 14.68 5.49 -1.08
CA ALA A 124 15.11 4.10 -1.16
C ALA A 124 14.46 3.34 0.01
N ALA A 125 14.01 2.12 -0.24
CA ALA A 125 13.38 1.25 0.74
C ALA A 125 13.98 -0.16 0.69
N VAL A 126 14.04 -0.80 1.85
CA VAL A 126 14.48 -2.18 2.05
C VAL A 126 13.39 -2.90 2.83
N SER A 127 13.09 -4.15 2.47
CA SER A 127 12.06 -4.94 3.14
C SER A 127 12.50 -6.39 3.33
N LYS A 128 12.20 -6.96 4.49
CA LYS A 128 12.59 -8.33 4.85
C LYS A 128 11.60 -9.00 5.80
N ALA A 129 11.15 -10.19 5.42
CA ALA A 129 10.45 -11.14 6.25
C ALA A 129 11.43 -11.78 7.24
N LEU A 130 10.96 -11.86 8.47
CA LEU A 130 11.63 -12.49 9.59
C LEU A 130 10.81 -13.69 10.06
N PRO A 131 11.41 -14.58 10.89
CA PRO A 131 10.68 -15.67 11.51
C PRO A 131 9.44 -15.21 12.27
N PHE A 132 8.53 -16.16 12.51
CA PHE A 132 7.29 -15.94 13.27
C PHE A 132 6.32 -14.94 12.63
N GLY A 133 6.40 -14.70 11.32
CA GLY A 133 5.46 -13.82 10.61
C GLY A 133 5.70 -12.33 10.87
N PHE A 134 6.90 -11.95 11.31
CA PHE A 134 7.31 -10.55 11.33
C PHE A 134 7.84 -10.14 9.96
N ARG A 135 7.67 -8.88 9.60
CA ARG A 135 8.31 -8.25 8.45
C ARG A 135 8.77 -6.86 8.84
N ILE A 136 9.96 -6.48 8.41
CA ILE A 136 10.55 -5.18 8.67
C ILE A 136 10.71 -4.42 7.38
N HIS A 137 10.49 -3.11 7.46
CA HIS A 137 10.64 -2.19 6.35
C HIS A 137 11.42 -0.98 6.85
N VAL A 138 12.47 -0.59 6.14
CA VAL A 138 13.27 0.59 6.47
C VAL A 138 13.61 1.33 5.19
N GLY A 139 13.68 2.64 5.27
CA GLY A 139 14.04 3.43 4.11
C GLY A 139 14.49 4.83 4.48
N ALA A 140 14.97 5.54 3.46
CA ALA A 140 15.42 6.90 3.56
C ALA A 140 14.92 7.68 2.36
N GLY A 141 14.62 8.97 2.54
CA GLY A 141 14.16 9.80 1.45
C GLY A 141 14.21 11.30 1.72
N THR A 142 13.93 12.05 0.66
CA THR A 142 13.83 13.51 0.66
C THR A 142 12.37 13.95 0.73
N GLY A 143 12.13 15.26 0.72
CA GLY A 143 10.78 15.82 0.68
C GLY A 143 9.96 15.43 1.90
N ARG A 144 8.84 14.72 1.70
CA ARG A 144 7.92 14.36 2.80
C ARG A 144 8.53 13.39 3.83
N PHE A 145 9.54 12.62 3.44
CA PHE A 145 10.17 11.61 4.31
C PHE A 145 11.17 12.21 5.31
N LYS A 146 11.75 13.39 4.98
CA LYS A 146 12.68 14.15 5.84
C LYS A 146 13.78 13.32 6.51
N GLY A 147 14.35 12.35 5.79
CA GLY A 147 15.35 11.42 6.33
C GLY A 147 14.83 9.99 6.36
N MET A 148 14.88 9.34 7.52
CA MET A 148 14.59 7.92 7.67
C MET A 148 13.11 7.65 7.94
N PHE A 149 12.59 6.55 7.41
CA PHE A 149 11.29 5.99 7.74
C PHE A 149 11.40 4.49 7.95
N GLY A 150 10.40 3.89 8.59
CA GLY A 150 10.39 2.44 8.78
C GLY A 150 9.13 1.93 9.43
N ALA A 151 8.98 0.60 9.40
CA ALA A 151 7.83 -0.07 9.95
C ALA A 151 8.13 -1.52 10.31
N VAL A 152 7.29 -2.04 11.19
CA VAL A 152 7.21 -3.47 11.51
C VAL A 152 5.78 -3.92 11.23
N GLU A 153 5.67 -5.03 10.51
CA GLU A 153 4.42 -5.74 10.26
C GLU A 153 4.46 -7.09 10.98
N LYS A 154 3.33 -7.48 11.59
CA LYS A 154 3.14 -8.79 12.20
C LYS A 154 1.91 -9.47 11.62
N VAL A 155 2.12 -10.56 10.89
CA VAL A 155 1.07 -11.41 10.34
C VAL A 155 0.59 -12.37 11.43
N LEU A 156 -0.68 -12.23 11.86
CA LEU A 156 -1.24 -12.97 12.98
C LEU A 156 -1.74 -14.37 12.65
N ASN A 157 -1.91 -14.71 11.37
CA ASN A 157 -2.29 -16.04 10.90
C ASN A 157 -1.59 -16.37 9.57
N PRO A 158 -0.26 -16.58 9.58
CA PRO A 158 0.43 -16.99 8.37
C PRO A 158 -0.14 -18.32 7.88
N THR A 159 -0.26 -18.46 6.56
CA THR A 159 -0.95 -19.56 5.86
C THR A 159 -0.45 -20.97 6.18
N SER A 160 0.61 -21.12 6.97
CA SER A 160 1.11 -22.38 7.51
C SER A 160 0.16 -23.09 8.50
N LEU A 161 -0.87 -22.40 9.05
CA LEU A 161 -1.87 -22.99 9.96
C LEU A 161 -3.21 -23.32 9.28
N ARG A 162 -3.31 -23.12 7.96
CA ARG A 162 -4.58 -23.19 7.20
C ARG A 162 -5.08 -24.61 6.89
N LYS A 163 -4.40 -25.65 7.36
CA LYS A 163 -4.92 -27.03 7.23
C LYS A 163 -6.01 -27.26 8.30
N LYS A 164 -7.28 -27.21 7.85
CA LYS A 164 -8.45 -27.90 8.44
C LYS A 164 -9.30 -27.18 9.51
N ARG A 165 -9.83 -25.96 9.29
CA ARG A 165 -11.07 -25.54 10.00
C ARG A 165 -12.03 -24.70 9.13
N PRO A 166 -13.31 -25.09 9.00
CA PRO A 166 -14.35 -24.16 8.54
C PRO A 166 -14.47 -23.04 9.59
N GLY A 167 -14.45 -21.78 9.15
CA GLY A 167 -14.50 -20.60 10.03
C GLY A 167 -13.15 -20.03 10.47
N GLY A 168 -12.06 -20.31 9.75
CA GLY A 168 -10.75 -19.72 10.03
C GLY A 168 -10.75 -18.19 9.92
N PHE A 169 -10.16 -17.51 10.91
CA PHE A 169 -10.04 -16.05 10.93
C PHE A 169 -9.21 -15.56 9.72
N PRO A 170 -9.59 -14.44 9.07
CA PRO A 170 -8.86 -13.98 7.89
C PRO A 170 -7.40 -13.61 8.20
N VAL A 171 -6.54 -13.59 7.18
CA VAL A 171 -5.14 -13.20 7.36
C VAL A 171 -5.10 -11.72 7.71
N THR A 172 -4.64 -11.42 8.92
CA THR A 172 -4.54 -10.06 9.45
C THR A 172 -3.10 -9.72 9.77
N SER A 173 -2.68 -8.56 9.31
CA SER A 173 -1.39 -7.94 9.63
C SER A 173 -1.61 -6.77 10.58
N LEU A 174 -0.83 -6.73 11.67
CA LEU A 174 -0.69 -5.54 12.50
C LEU A 174 0.49 -4.72 12.00
N ILE A 175 0.34 -3.41 11.93
CA ILE A 175 1.30 -2.49 11.34
C ILE A 175 1.64 -1.40 12.35
N VAL A 176 2.93 -1.19 12.55
CA VAL A 176 3.48 -0.03 13.26
C VAL A 176 4.46 0.65 12.32
N GLU A 177 4.24 1.92 12.01
CA GLU A 177 4.98 2.68 11.01
C GLU A 177 5.44 4.03 11.56
N MET A 178 6.65 4.47 11.21
CA MET A 178 7.16 5.82 11.43
C MET A 178 7.44 6.45 10.07
N ASP A 179 6.71 7.52 9.72
CA ASP A 179 6.74 8.16 8.40
C ASP A 179 7.77 9.29 8.25
N GLY A 180 8.76 9.31 9.14
CA GLY A 180 9.80 10.34 9.23
C GLY A 180 9.57 11.35 10.35
N GLN A 181 8.33 11.54 10.82
CA GLN A 181 8.04 12.44 11.94
C GLN A 181 7.03 11.90 12.95
N LYS A 182 6.07 11.08 12.51
CA LYS A 182 4.98 10.60 13.37
C LYS A 182 4.79 9.09 13.21
N MET A 183 4.35 8.49 14.31
CA MET A 183 3.98 7.08 14.34
C MET A 183 2.55 6.89 13.87
N ASN A 184 2.35 5.94 12.98
CA ASN A 184 1.06 5.46 12.52
C ASN A 184 0.91 3.99 12.95
N TYR A 185 -0.31 3.60 13.29
CA TYR A 185 -0.63 2.23 13.71
C TYR A 185 -1.80 1.75 12.88
N GLY A 186 -1.84 0.47 12.52
CA GLY A 186 -2.95 -0.05 11.76
C GLY A 186 -3.05 -1.56 11.76
N ALA A 187 -4.14 -2.02 11.20
CA ALA A 187 -4.37 -3.41 10.88
C ALA A 187 -4.86 -3.51 9.44
N ARG A 188 -4.39 -4.54 8.74
CA ARG A 188 -4.77 -4.88 7.38
C ARG A 188 -5.27 -6.30 7.35
N MET A 189 -6.53 -6.50 7.00
CA MET A 189 -7.20 -7.80 6.99
C MET A 189 -7.58 -8.18 5.57
N SER A 190 -7.19 -9.38 5.14
CA SER A 190 -7.58 -9.93 3.85
C SER A 190 -9.00 -10.48 3.94
N LEU A 191 -9.96 -9.86 3.24
CA LEU A 191 -11.37 -10.28 3.28
C LEU A 191 -11.63 -11.47 2.34
N MET A 192 -11.08 -11.37 1.14
CA MET A 192 -11.17 -12.37 0.08
C MET A 192 -9.96 -12.20 -0.85
N HIS A 193 -9.94 -12.92 -1.97
CA HIS A 193 -8.84 -12.84 -2.93
C HIS A 193 -8.64 -11.39 -3.41
N GLY A 194 -7.43 -10.85 -3.24
CA GLY A 194 -7.04 -9.48 -3.61
C GLY A 194 -7.61 -8.36 -2.74
N VAL A 195 -8.81 -8.52 -2.16
CA VAL A 195 -9.50 -7.48 -1.38
C VAL A 195 -9.06 -7.46 0.08
N ARG A 196 -8.68 -6.28 0.55
CA ARG A 196 -8.21 -6.03 1.91
C ARG A 196 -8.94 -4.84 2.53
N LEU A 197 -9.22 -4.97 3.83
CA LEU A 197 -9.72 -3.90 4.69
C LEU A 197 -8.56 -3.38 5.53
N ASP A 198 -8.39 -2.06 5.53
CA ASP A 198 -7.37 -1.35 6.28
C ASP A 198 -8.06 -0.48 7.34
N ALA A 199 -7.52 -0.44 8.55
CA ALA A 199 -7.99 0.45 9.59
C ALA A 199 -6.84 0.84 10.50
N GLY A 200 -6.84 2.06 11.03
CA GLY A 200 -5.78 2.44 11.95
C GLY A 200 -5.82 3.89 12.39
N TRP A 201 -4.74 4.31 13.03
CA TRP A 201 -4.54 5.67 13.54
C TRP A 201 -3.39 6.35 12.80
N LEU A 202 -3.67 7.54 12.29
CA LEU A 202 -2.70 8.41 11.66
C LEU A 202 -2.18 9.42 12.68
N GLY A 203 -0.92 9.29 13.10
CA GLY A 203 -0.35 10.11 14.18
C GLY A 203 -0.17 11.58 13.81
N ARG A 204 0.03 11.88 12.53
CA ARG A 204 0.16 13.26 12.04
C ARG A 204 -1.18 14.00 12.06
N GLU A 205 -2.24 13.35 11.58
CA GLU A 205 -3.57 13.94 11.54
C GLU A 205 -4.34 13.82 12.85
N GLN A 206 -3.89 12.92 13.75
CA GLN A 206 -4.60 12.52 14.96
C GLN A 206 -6.00 12.00 14.66
N ARG A 207 -6.10 11.11 13.67
CA ARG A 207 -7.39 10.60 13.16
C ARG A 207 -7.34 9.11 12.91
N VAL A 208 -8.49 8.47 13.06
CA VAL A 208 -8.70 7.12 12.55
C VAL A 208 -8.87 7.17 11.03
N TYR A 209 -8.29 6.20 10.35
CA TYR A 209 -8.54 5.95 8.94
C TYR A 209 -9.16 4.58 8.73
N LEU A 210 -9.93 4.47 7.65
CA LEU A 210 -10.42 3.22 7.08
C LEU A 210 -10.00 3.16 5.62
N GLY A 211 -9.73 1.97 5.11
CA GLY A 211 -9.38 1.76 3.72
C GLY A 211 -9.90 0.45 3.18
N LEU A 212 -10.20 0.44 1.89
CA LEU A 212 -10.51 -0.77 1.14
C LEU A 212 -9.56 -0.81 -0.05
N THR A 213 -8.82 -1.91 -0.19
CA THR A 213 -7.79 -2.06 -1.21
C THR A 213 -7.97 -3.36 -1.98
N TYR A 214 -7.51 -3.36 -3.23
CA TYR A 214 -7.51 -4.52 -4.11
C TYR A 214 -6.14 -4.63 -4.79
N THR A 215 -5.62 -5.85 -4.90
CA THR A 215 -4.46 -6.19 -5.72
C THR A 215 -4.74 -7.54 -6.39
N ASN A 216 -4.54 -7.63 -7.71
CA ASN A 216 -4.59 -8.91 -8.42
C ASN A 216 -3.21 -9.55 -8.55
#